data_AF-A0A081RIE3-F1
#
_entry.id   AF-A0A081RIE3-F1
#
_cell.length_a   1.000
_cell.length_b   1.000
_cell.length_c   1.000
_cell.angle_alpha   90.00
_cell.angle_beta   90.00
_cell.angle_gamma   90.00
#
_symmetry.space_group_name_H-M   'P 1'
#
loop_
_entity.id
_entity.type
_entity.pdbx_description
1 polymer ?
#
loop_
_entity_poly.entity_id
_entity_poly.type
_entity_poly.pdbx_seq_one_letter_code
_entity_poly.pdbx_strand_id
1 'polypeptide(L)'
;MRIVTQPGGRNTPAVPTTVAHLLAQDGQVTSDDFFHFWAQSFTDPDPAFSQEWEPTTDPKFPLVFALKFLLIRANSGIDTSSYEEIIAAYSQTGFNGDEDVSAFFKIASKAWTLPGNLTNAERDLVRQARESILVLSPLSYLNFNSKDVTVSLNVDFSSIFGSLNGIRDIGADDRESELVGLADLFASSIADLDLEQSSSLFDETVEAGFTEGTRVEKTHIVLERNSAIRKAFFDRNPTTTCDFCDRDTNNEFPWSDRVLDIHHVLPLCSGTRSDKDGTVLGDLVAVCPTCHRAVHRFYTQWLKAKGKKDFADAEEARAVYDEARNLRNDT
;
A
#
# COMPACT_ATOMS: atom_id res chain seq x y z
N MET A 1 -7.88 3.29 13.85
CA MET A 1 -8.60 2.21 14.54
C MET A 1 -9.03 2.71 15.92
N ARG A 2 -10.26 3.22 16.03
CA ARG A 2 -10.79 3.68 17.32
C ARG A 2 -11.65 2.57 17.92
N ILE A 3 -11.55 2.46 19.22
CA ILE A 3 -12.45 1.68 20.05
C ILE A 3 -13.83 2.36 20.01
N VAL A 4 -14.86 1.65 19.56
CA VAL A 4 -16.25 2.10 19.55
C VAL A 4 -16.87 1.80 20.92
N THR A 5 -17.57 2.76 21.50
CA THR A 5 -18.40 2.55 22.70
C THR A 5 -19.82 2.25 22.26
N GLN A 6 -20.43 1.15 22.74
CA GLN A 6 -21.84 0.87 22.47
C GLN A 6 -22.73 2.08 22.83
N PRO A 7 -23.89 2.26 22.15
CA PRO A 7 -24.86 3.29 22.50
C PRO A 7 -25.43 2.99 23.88
N GLY A 8 -24.85 3.58 24.93
CA GLY A 8 -25.19 3.21 26.30
C GLY A 8 -24.23 3.70 27.37
N GLY A 9 -24.01 5.00 27.48
CA GLY A 9 -23.41 5.64 28.66
C GLY A 9 -21.90 5.42 28.86
N ARG A 10 -21.29 6.29 29.68
CA ARG A 10 -19.82 6.44 29.88
C ARG A 10 -19.05 5.21 30.43
N ASN A 11 -19.65 4.02 30.46
CA ASN A 11 -19.08 2.80 31.07
C ASN A 11 -19.18 1.52 30.21
N THR A 12 -19.57 1.61 28.93
CA THR A 12 -19.54 0.43 28.04
C THR A 12 -18.10 0.13 27.61
N PRO A 13 -17.63 -1.12 27.78
CA PRO A 13 -16.29 -1.50 27.37
C PRO A 13 -16.13 -1.42 25.86
N ALA A 14 -14.93 -1.04 25.46
CA ALA A 14 -14.39 -1.16 24.12
C ALA A 14 -14.67 -2.53 23.48
N VAL A 15 -15.28 -2.57 22.29
CA VAL A 15 -15.43 -3.83 21.54
C VAL A 15 -14.58 -3.76 20.26
N PRO A 16 -13.75 -4.77 19.96
CA PRO A 16 -13.04 -4.86 18.68
C PRO A 16 -14.03 -4.99 17.51
N THR A 17 -13.74 -4.32 16.40
CA THR A 17 -14.54 -4.44 15.16
C THR A 17 -14.19 -5.71 14.39
N THR A 18 -15.01 -6.08 13.40
CA THR A 18 -14.71 -7.19 12.48
C THR A 18 -13.36 -7.01 11.77
N VAL A 19 -13.05 -5.77 11.35
CA VAL A 19 -11.73 -5.38 10.83
C VAL A 19 -10.61 -5.71 11.83
N ALA A 20 -10.79 -5.38 13.11
CA ALA A 20 -9.82 -5.67 14.17
C ALA A 20 -9.51 -7.16 14.30
N HIS A 21 -10.56 -7.98 14.28
CA HIS A 21 -10.45 -9.42 14.41
C HIS A 21 -9.74 -10.07 13.21
N LEU A 22 -9.96 -9.55 12.00
CA LEU A 22 -9.30 -10.04 10.79
C LEU A 22 -7.84 -9.61 10.72
N LEU A 23 -7.53 -8.34 11.03
CA LEU A 23 -6.14 -7.85 11.07
C LEU A 23 -5.29 -8.53 12.16
N ALA A 24 -5.91 -9.04 13.24
CA ALA A 24 -5.21 -9.79 14.28
C ALA A 24 -4.83 -11.23 13.85
N GLN A 25 -5.33 -11.71 12.71
CA GLN A 25 -5.05 -13.03 12.19
C GLN A 25 -3.99 -12.97 11.10
N ASP A 26 -2.87 -13.63 11.35
CA ASP A 26 -1.72 -13.62 10.45
C ASP A 26 -2.10 -14.22 9.07
N GLY A 27 -1.82 -13.48 7.99
CA GLY A 27 -1.97 -13.96 6.61
C GLY A 27 -3.37 -13.89 5.99
N GLN A 28 -4.38 -13.38 6.70
CA GLN A 28 -5.77 -13.30 6.19
C GLN A 28 -6.05 -12.06 5.34
N VAL A 29 -5.36 -10.95 5.61
CA VAL A 29 -5.61 -9.63 5.01
C VAL A 29 -4.29 -9.05 4.51
N THR A 30 -4.27 -8.57 3.27
CA THR A 30 -3.13 -7.83 2.71
C THR A 30 -3.27 -6.33 2.96
N SER A 31 -2.17 -5.58 2.77
CA SER A 31 -2.24 -4.11 2.79
C SER A 31 -3.23 -3.58 1.75
N ASP A 32 -3.24 -4.16 0.55
CA ASP A 32 -4.13 -3.75 -0.54
C ASP A 32 -5.59 -3.93 -0.16
N ASP A 33 -5.94 -5.08 0.42
CA ASP A 33 -7.28 -5.37 0.94
C ASP A 33 -7.75 -4.29 1.93
N PHE A 34 -6.89 -3.99 2.91
CA PHE A 34 -7.22 -3.02 3.95
C PHE A 34 -7.33 -1.59 3.42
N PHE A 35 -6.36 -1.13 2.63
CA PHE A 35 -6.34 0.26 2.16
C PHE A 35 -7.30 0.52 1.01
N HIS A 36 -7.65 -0.47 0.19
CA HIS A 36 -8.80 -0.37 -0.73
C HIS A 36 -10.09 -0.17 0.06
N PHE A 37 -10.38 -1.06 1.00
CA PHE A 37 -11.58 -0.95 1.82
C PHE A 37 -11.64 0.38 2.58
N TRP A 38 -10.52 0.81 3.14
CA TRP A 38 -10.45 2.09 3.83
C TRP A 38 -10.71 3.26 2.88
N ALA A 39 -10.13 3.26 1.68
CA ALA A 39 -10.42 4.29 0.68
C ALA A 39 -11.90 4.32 0.29
N GLN A 40 -12.52 3.15 0.11
CA GLN A 40 -13.94 2.99 -0.25
C GLN A 40 -14.91 3.40 0.86
N SER A 41 -14.52 3.27 2.14
CA SER A 41 -15.35 3.61 3.29
C SER A 41 -15.10 5.02 3.85
N PHE A 42 -13.96 5.64 3.49
CA PHE A 42 -13.59 6.98 3.94
C PHE A 42 -14.38 8.05 3.19
N THR A 43 -15.04 8.92 3.95
CA THR A 43 -15.91 9.97 3.41
C THR A 43 -15.51 11.38 3.85
N ASP A 44 -15.96 12.40 3.14
CA ASP A 44 -15.90 13.80 3.59
C ASP A 44 -17.32 14.40 3.62
N PRO A 45 -17.89 14.71 4.81
CA PRO A 45 -17.30 14.54 6.14
C PRO A 45 -17.30 13.08 6.62
N ASP A 46 -16.22 12.66 7.29
CA ASP A 46 -16.09 11.30 7.82
C ASP A 46 -16.71 11.16 9.23
N PRO A 47 -17.41 10.04 9.51
CA PRO A 47 -17.95 9.77 10.86
C PRO A 47 -16.88 9.67 11.94
N ALA A 48 -15.60 9.41 11.63
CA ALA A 48 -14.56 9.36 12.65
C ALA A 48 -14.15 10.74 13.19
N PHE A 49 -14.37 11.82 12.43
CA PHE A 49 -13.82 13.16 12.74
C PHE A 49 -14.87 14.18 13.15
N SER A 50 -16.13 14.04 12.71
CA SER A 50 -17.18 14.99 13.06
C SER A 50 -18.05 14.46 14.21
N GLN A 51 -18.17 15.25 15.28
CA GLN A 51 -19.17 14.97 16.34
C GLN A 51 -20.59 15.29 15.88
N GLU A 52 -20.71 16.12 14.85
CA GLU A 52 -21.96 16.54 14.21
C GLU A 52 -22.14 15.82 12.86
N TRP A 53 -21.53 14.64 12.70
CA TRP A 53 -21.73 13.83 11.50
C TRP A 53 -23.19 13.40 11.42
N GLU A 54 -23.79 13.61 10.25
CA GLU A 54 -25.14 13.16 9.91
C GLU A 54 -25.07 12.29 8.66
N PRO A 55 -25.88 11.24 8.55
CA PRO A 55 -25.96 10.43 7.34
C PRO A 55 -26.21 11.31 6.12
N THR A 56 -25.26 11.31 5.20
CA THR A 56 -25.36 12.04 3.93
C THR A 56 -25.86 11.12 2.83
N THR A 57 -26.80 11.59 2.02
CA THR A 57 -27.28 10.86 0.85
C THR A 57 -26.32 10.94 -0.34
N ASP A 58 -25.34 11.86 -0.30
CA ASP A 58 -24.32 12.00 -1.34
C ASP A 58 -22.94 12.22 -0.70
N PRO A 59 -22.36 11.18 -0.07
CA PRO A 59 -21.01 11.26 0.47
C PRO A 59 -19.97 11.45 -0.63
N LYS A 60 -18.92 12.20 -0.29
CA LYS A 60 -17.72 12.33 -1.12
C LYS A 60 -16.66 11.35 -0.66
N PHE A 61 -16.00 10.70 -1.61
CA PHE A 61 -14.94 9.70 -1.44
C PHE A 61 -13.62 10.22 -2.01
N PRO A 62 -12.92 11.13 -1.31
CA PRO A 62 -11.70 11.76 -1.82
C PRO A 62 -10.58 10.76 -2.11
N LEU A 63 -10.51 9.65 -1.36
CA LEU A 63 -9.47 8.64 -1.56
C LEU A 63 -9.79 7.70 -2.73
N VAL A 64 -11.06 7.34 -2.92
CA VAL A 64 -11.50 6.64 -4.15
C VAL A 64 -11.19 7.51 -5.37
N PHE A 65 -11.51 8.81 -5.31
CA PHE A 65 -11.14 9.74 -6.38
C PHE A 65 -9.64 9.71 -6.65
N ALA A 66 -8.80 9.84 -5.62
CA ALA A 66 -7.35 9.87 -5.78
C ALA A 66 -6.84 8.59 -6.46
N LEU A 67 -7.30 7.42 -6.03
CA LEU A 67 -6.92 6.13 -6.62
C LEU A 67 -7.39 6.02 -8.07
N LYS A 68 -8.68 6.28 -8.36
CA LYS A 68 -9.22 6.24 -9.73
C LYS A 68 -8.50 7.22 -10.66
N PHE A 69 -8.19 8.43 -10.17
CA PHE A 69 -7.47 9.45 -10.92
C PHE A 69 -6.04 9.04 -11.25
N LEU A 70 -5.31 8.48 -10.27
CA LEU A 70 -3.96 7.95 -10.50
C LEU A 70 -3.96 6.80 -11.51
N LEU A 71 -4.88 5.85 -11.33
CA LEU A 71 -4.99 4.68 -12.19
C LEU A 71 -5.33 5.05 -13.64
N ILE A 72 -6.29 5.95 -13.86
CA ILE A 72 -6.70 6.33 -15.23
C ILE A 72 -5.59 7.09 -15.96
N ARG A 73 -4.79 7.86 -15.21
CA ARG A 73 -3.63 8.59 -15.74
C ARG A 73 -2.52 7.64 -16.16
N ALA A 74 -2.20 6.66 -15.31
CA ALA A 74 -1.24 5.61 -15.64
C ALA A 74 -1.69 4.82 -16.88
N ASN A 75 -2.97 4.43 -16.94
CA ASN A 75 -3.54 3.79 -18.13
C ASN A 75 -3.49 4.69 -19.39
N SER A 76 -3.38 6.01 -19.22
CA SER A 76 -3.20 6.98 -20.30
C SER A 76 -1.73 7.32 -20.59
N GLY A 77 -0.78 6.60 -19.99
CA GLY A 77 0.68 6.80 -20.15
C GLY A 77 1.29 7.89 -19.27
N ILE A 78 0.55 8.36 -18.26
CA ILE A 78 1.03 9.34 -17.26
C ILE A 78 1.12 8.63 -15.91
N ASP A 79 2.24 7.94 -15.69
CA ASP A 79 2.40 7.07 -14.52
C ASP A 79 2.68 7.84 -13.22
N THR A 80 3.03 9.13 -13.30
CA THR A 80 3.40 9.95 -12.13
C THR A 80 2.54 11.21 -12.08
N SER A 81 2.00 11.51 -10.90
CA SER A 81 1.22 12.72 -10.62
C SER A 81 1.65 13.34 -9.30
N SER A 82 1.71 14.67 -9.23
CA SER A 82 2.07 15.36 -7.98
C SER A 82 0.90 15.40 -7.00
N TYR A 83 1.17 15.52 -5.69
CA TYR A 83 0.09 15.71 -4.71
C TYR A 83 -0.78 16.93 -5.05
N GLU A 84 -0.16 18.03 -5.47
CA GLU A 84 -0.86 19.25 -5.86
C GLU A 84 -1.78 19.03 -7.07
N GLU A 85 -1.36 18.21 -8.03
CA GLU A 85 -2.16 17.89 -9.21
C GLU A 85 -3.40 17.05 -8.84
N ILE A 86 -3.23 16.05 -7.97
CA ILE A 86 -4.34 15.21 -7.48
C ILE A 86 -5.35 16.06 -6.72
N ILE A 87 -4.88 16.93 -5.81
CA ILE A 87 -5.72 17.82 -5.01
C ILE A 87 -6.43 18.86 -5.89
N ALA A 88 -5.70 19.43 -6.86
CA ALA A 88 -6.27 20.37 -7.82
C ALA A 88 -7.36 19.71 -8.68
N ALA A 89 -7.13 18.49 -9.18
CA ALA A 89 -8.12 17.75 -9.96
C ALA A 89 -9.38 17.48 -9.14
N TYR A 90 -9.24 17.03 -7.89
CA TYR A 90 -10.38 16.78 -7.01
C TYR A 90 -11.20 18.07 -6.77
N SER A 91 -10.54 19.15 -6.38
CA SER A 91 -11.21 20.42 -6.05
C SER A 91 -11.91 21.08 -7.24
N GLN A 92 -11.44 20.86 -8.47
CA GLN A 92 -11.93 21.57 -9.67
C GLN A 92 -12.91 20.74 -10.51
N THR A 93 -12.93 19.42 -10.37
CA THR A 93 -13.84 18.55 -11.14
C THR A 93 -15.25 18.51 -10.56
N GLY A 94 -15.39 18.73 -9.25
CA GLY A 94 -16.65 18.54 -8.54
C GLY A 94 -17.05 17.07 -8.39
N PHE A 95 -16.13 16.14 -8.65
CA PHE A 95 -16.37 14.71 -8.52
C PHE A 95 -16.54 14.32 -7.05
N ASN A 96 -17.41 13.34 -6.78
CA ASN A 96 -17.53 12.70 -5.48
C ASN A 96 -16.63 11.47 -5.35
N GLY A 97 -15.94 11.05 -6.43
CA GLY A 97 -14.99 9.92 -6.45
C GLY A 97 -15.60 8.61 -6.93
N ASP A 98 -16.92 8.51 -7.03
CA ASP A 98 -17.63 7.29 -7.45
C ASP A 98 -18.04 7.32 -8.92
N GLU A 99 -17.49 8.27 -9.69
CA GLU A 99 -17.75 8.36 -11.12
C GLU A 99 -17.23 7.14 -11.89
N ASP A 100 -17.83 6.93 -13.06
CA ASP A 100 -17.44 5.86 -13.97
C ASP A 100 -16.09 6.14 -14.67
N VAL A 101 -15.56 5.10 -15.30
CA VAL A 101 -14.29 5.18 -16.05
C VAL A 101 -14.34 6.24 -17.16
N SER A 102 -15.50 6.47 -17.78
CA SER A 102 -15.65 7.44 -18.87
C SER A 102 -15.54 8.88 -18.39
N ALA A 103 -16.00 9.18 -17.19
CA ALA A 103 -15.83 10.47 -16.54
C ALA A 103 -14.34 10.73 -16.22
N PHE A 104 -13.66 9.73 -15.65
CA PHE A 104 -12.23 9.83 -15.34
C PHE A 104 -11.35 9.96 -16.59
N PHE A 105 -11.68 9.27 -17.70
CA PHE A 105 -10.95 9.43 -18.96
C PHE A 105 -10.97 10.88 -19.49
N LYS A 106 -12.06 11.63 -19.26
CA LYS A 106 -12.17 13.04 -19.70
C LYS A 106 -11.24 13.99 -18.95
N ILE A 107 -10.74 13.58 -17.78
CA ILE A 107 -9.88 14.40 -16.92
C ILE A 107 -8.43 13.89 -16.85
N ALA A 108 -8.18 12.66 -17.32
CA ALA A 108 -6.91 11.97 -17.20
C ALA A 108 -5.72 12.78 -17.77
N SER A 109 -5.82 13.27 -19.00
CA SER A 109 -4.70 13.98 -19.66
C SER A 109 -4.63 15.48 -19.35
N LYS A 110 -5.56 16.02 -18.56
CA LYS A 110 -5.55 17.44 -18.19
C LYS A 110 -4.44 17.71 -17.17
N ALA A 111 -3.78 18.86 -17.32
CA ALA A 111 -2.89 19.38 -16.30
C ALA A 111 -3.72 20.12 -15.25
N TRP A 112 -3.49 19.81 -13.97
CA TRP A 112 -4.21 20.42 -12.86
C TRP A 112 -3.23 21.20 -11.99
N THR A 113 -3.58 22.44 -11.66
CA THR A 113 -2.76 23.30 -10.82
C THR A 113 -3.61 23.96 -9.76
N LEU A 114 -3.05 24.09 -8.56
CA LEU A 114 -3.65 24.89 -7.50
C LEU A 114 -3.49 26.39 -7.83
N PRO A 115 -4.39 27.25 -7.33
CA PRO A 115 -4.22 28.70 -7.40
C PRO A 115 -2.87 29.13 -6.80
N GLY A 116 -2.15 30.04 -7.47
CA GLY A 116 -0.82 30.49 -7.01
C GLY A 116 -0.82 31.31 -5.71
N ASN A 117 -1.99 31.73 -5.24
CA ASN A 117 -2.17 32.68 -4.15
C ASN A 117 -3.17 32.13 -3.11
N LEU A 118 -2.87 30.96 -2.57
CA LEU A 118 -3.61 30.34 -1.47
C LEU A 118 -3.52 31.18 -0.19
N THR A 119 -4.62 31.26 0.53
CA THR A 119 -4.69 31.73 1.92
C THR A 119 -4.01 30.73 2.87
N ASN A 120 -3.79 31.13 4.13
CA ASN A 120 -3.28 30.20 5.16
C ASN A 120 -4.21 29.01 5.39
N ALA A 121 -5.53 29.24 5.35
CA ALA A 121 -6.52 28.18 5.55
C ALA A 121 -6.49 27.18 4.37
N GLU A 122 -6.43 27.66 3.13
CA GLU A 122 -6.34 26.79 1.96
C GLU A 122 -5.02 26.00 1.94
N ARG A 123 -3.90 26.61 2.35
CA ARG A 123 -2.65 25.86 2.53
C ARG A 123 -2.76 24.74 3.55
N ASP A 124 -3.47 24.98 4.65
CA ASP A 124 -3.66 23.94 5.66
C ASP A 124 -4.54 22.80 5.13
N LEU A 125 -5.58 23.11 4.35
CA LEU A 125 -6.40 22.10 3.68
C LEU A 125 -5.59 21.29 2.66
N VAL A 126 -4.73 21.93 1.86
CA VAL A 126 -3.83 21.24 0.93
C VAL A 126 -2.88 20.30 1.67
N ARG A 127 -2.33 20.76 2.81
CA ARG A 127 -1.50 19.93 3.68
C ARG A 127 -2.29 18.72 4.21
N GLN A 128 -3.50 18.94 4.74
CA GLN A 128 -4.35 17.86 5.24
C GLN A 128 -4.69 16.85 4.13
N ALA A 129 -5.07 17.32 2.94
CA ALA A 129 -5.36 16.45 1.81
C ALA A 129 -4.15 15.62 1.37
N ARG A 130 -2.95 16.20 1.38
CA ARG A 130 -1.70 15.48 1.12
C ARG A 130 -1.47 14.37 2.15
N GLU A 131 -1.66 14.65 3.44
CA GLU A 131 -1.52 13.63 4.49
C GLU A 131 -2.56 12.51 4.34
N SER A 132 -3.79 12.83 3.96
CA SER A 132 -4.82 11.80 3.66
C SER A 132 -4.42 10.90 2.50
N ILE A 133 -3.84 11.47 1.44
CA ILE A 133 -3.34 10.69 0.28
C ILE A 133 -2.15 9.80 0.70
N LEU A 134 -1.26 10.27 1.58
CA LEU A 134 -0.11 9.51 2.07
C LEU A 134 -0.48 8.24 2.84
N VAL A 135 -1.70 8.18 3.43
CA VAL A 135 -2.20 6.96 4.08
C VAL A 135 -2.30 5.80 3.10
N LEU A 136 -2.43 6.06 1.79
CA LEU A 136 -2.48 5.04 0.73
C LEU A 136 -1.09 4.51 0.34
N SER A 137 -0.01 4.99 0.97
CA SER A 137 1.37 4.55 0.68
C SER A 137 1.66 3.06 0.82
N PRO A 138 0.93 2.27 1.62
CA PRO A 138 1.15 0.82 1.67
C PRO A 138 0.55 0.03 0.51
N LEU A 139 -0.18 0.67 -0.43
CA LEU A 139 -0.72 -0.01 -1.61
C LEU A 139 0.39 -0.49 -2.55
N SER A 140 0.31 -1.75 -2.97
CA SER A 140 1.39 -2.45 -3.67
C SER A 140 1.77 -1.85 -5.03
N TYR A 141 0.79 -1.22 -5.68
CA TYR A 141 0.90 -0.64 -6.99
C TYR A 141 1.16 0.87 -6.97
N LEU A 142 1.41 1.46 -5.79
CA LEU A 142 1.74 2.87 -5.65
C LEU A 142 3.13 3.06 -5.04
N ASN A 143 3.80 4.12 -5.49
CA ASN A 143 5.08 4.56 -4.94
C ASN A 143 5.01 6.05 -4.64
N PHE A 144 5.29 6.40 -3.38
CA PHE A 144 5.20 7.76 -2.88
C PHE A 144 6.60 8.33 -2.68
N ASN A 145 6.78 9.58 -3.09
CA ASN A 145 7.94 10.37 -2.71
C ASN A 145 7.49 11.70 -2.07
N SER A 146 8.40 12.62 -1.80
CA SER A 146 8.08 13.88 -1.12
C SER A 146 7.10 14.78 -1.88
N LYS A 147 7.00 14.64 -3.22
CA LYS A 147 6.20 15.49 -4.11
C LYS A 147 5.17 14.74 -4.96
N ASP A 148 5.48 13.52 -5.36
CA ASP A 148 4.74 12.80 -6.37
C ASP A 148 4.36 11.39 -5.93
N VAL A 149 3.33 10.86 -6.59
CA VAL A 149 2.88 9.48 -6.53
C VAL A 149 3.03 8.88 -7.92
N THR A 150 3.72 7.74 -7.98
CA THR A 150 3.90 6.94 -9.19
C THR A 150 3.08 5.67 -9.09
N VAL A 151 2.33 5.36 -10.14
CA VAL A 151 1.58 4.11 -10.29
C VAL A 151 2.44 3.09 -11.01
N SER A 152 2.42 1.84 -10.54
CA SER A 152 3.10 0.72 -11.18
C SER A 152 2.23 -0.52 -11.04
N LEU A 153 1.44 -0.76 -12.08
CA LEU A 153 0.49 -1.87 -12.09
C LEU A 153 1.18 -3.14 -12.55
N ASN A 154 1.06 -4.19 -11.73
CA ASN A 154 1.38 -5.57 -12.09
C ASN A 154 0.10 -6.40 -12.37
N VAL A 155 -1.07 -5.78 -12.24
CA VAL A 155 -2.40 -6.35 -12.44
C VAL A 155 -3.14 -5.56 -13.52
N ASP A 156 -4.26 -6.09 -14.03
CA ASP A 156 -5.11 -5.35 -14.96
C ASP A 156 -5.68 -4.08 -14.30
N PHE A 157 -5.51 -2.94 -14.98
CA PHE A 157 -6.10 -1.66 -14.58
C PHE A 157 -7.61 -1.78 -14.35
N SER A 158 -8.31 -2.53 -15.22
CA SER A 158 -9.77 -2.59 -15.23
C SER A 158 -10.34 -3.26 -13.96
N SER A 159 -9.64 -4.26 -13.41
CA SER A 159 -10.07 -4.94 -12.19
C SER A 159 -9.94 -4.04 -10.97
N ILE A 160 -8.79 -3.37 -10.79
CA ILE A 160 -8.60 -2.40 -9.70
C ILE A 160 -9.62 -1.28 -9.83
N PHE A 161 -9.68 -0.61 -10.98
CA PHE A 161 -10.56 0.55 -11.16
C PHE A 161 -12.03 0.19 -10.93
N GLY A 162 -12.46 -0.96 -11.46
CA GLY A 162 -13.83 -1.46 -11.31
C GLY A 162 -14.19 -1.82 -9.87
N SER A 163 -13.23 -2.25 -9.06
CA SER A 163 -13.44 -2.55 -7.64
C SER A 163 -13.62 -1.29 -6.78
N LEU A 164 -13.01 -0.17 -7.15
CA LEU A 164 -12.95 1.04 -6.34
C LEU A 164 -14.25 1.86 -6.38
N ASN A 165 -15.29 1.42 -5.68
CA ASN A 165 -16.53 2.20 -5.53
C ASN A 165 -16.77 2.53 -4.06
N GLY A 166 -17.39 3.68 -3.82
CA GLY A 166 -17.73 4.12 -2.47
C GLY A 166 -18.69 3.14 -1.80
N ILE A 167 -18.40 2.74 -0.57
CA ILE A 167 -19.32 1.97 0.27
C ILE A 167 -20.32 2.96 0.87
N ARG A 168 -21.62 2.71 0.65
CA ARG A 168 -22.72 3.62 0.98
C ARG A 168 -23.87 2.89 1.68
N ASP A 169 -24.78 3.67 2.26
CA ASP A 169 -26.13 3.26 2.64
C ASP A 169 -26.22 2.00 3.51
N ILE A 170 -25.38 1.93 4.53
CA ILE A 170 -25.42 0.81 5.50
C ILE A 170 -26.59 0.90 6.50
N GLY A 171 -27.45 1.92 6.34
CA GLY A 171 -28.68 2.08 7.12
C GLY A 171 -28.45 2.47 8.58
N ALA A 172 -27.36 3.19 8.88
CA ALA A 172 -27.07 3.65 10.22
C ALA A 172 -27.82 4.94 10.58
N ASP A 173 -28.38 4.99 11.78
CA ASP A 173 -29.08 6.16 12.31
C ASP A 173 -28.14 7.13 13.06
N ASP A 174 -26.91 6.69 13.35
CA ASP A 174 -25.91 7.47 14.07
C ASP A 174 -24.48 7.09 13.66
N ARG A 175 -23.54 7.94 14.06
CA ARG A 175 -22.11 7.86 13.74
C ARG A 175 -21.42 6.56 14.21
N GLU A 176 -21.72 6.07 15.41
CA GLU A 176 -21.08 4.85 15.92
C GLU A 176 -21.65 3.62 15.19
N SER A 177 -22.96 3.61 14.94
CA SER A 177 -23.61 2.57 14.12
C SER A 177 -23.06 2.56 12.69
N GLU A 178 -22.75 3.73 12.10
CA GLU A 178 -22.11 3.84 10.79
C GLU A 178 -20.71 3.19 10.80
N LEU A 179 -19.87 3.55 11.77
CA LEU A 179 -18.51 3.01 11.87
C LEU A 179 -18.48 1.49 12.04
N VAL A 180 -19.40 0.94 12.83
CA VAL A 180 -19.52 -0.52 13.02
C VAL A 180 -20.05 -1.19 11.74
N GLY A 181 -21.10 -0.65 11.14
CA GLY A 181 -21.68 -1.23 9.93
C GLY A 181 -20.70 -1.21 8.75
N LEU A 182 -19.91 -0.16 8.60
CA LEU A 182 -18.83 -0.11 7.61
C LEU A 182 -17.84 -1.24 7.88
N ALA A 183 -17.35 -1.36 9.12
CA ALA A 183 -16.39 -2.40 9.50
C ALA A 183 -16.90 -3.83 9.28
N ASP A 184 -18.21 -4.07 9.37
CA ASP A 184 -18.83 -5.37 9.12
C ASP A 184 -18.86 -5.76 7.64
N LEU A 185 -18.82 -4.78 6.73
CA LEU A 185 -18.71 -5.03 5.29
C LEU A 185 -17.31 -5.44 4.85
N PHE A 186 -16.29 -5.26 5.70
CA PHE A 186 -14.90 -5.51 5.34
C PHE A 186 -14.67 -6.92 4.79
N ALA A 187 -15.21 -7.95 5.46
CA ALA A 187 -15.01 -9.34 5.06
C ALA A 187 -15.58 -9.64 3.65
N SER A 188 -16.73 -9.06 3.30
CA SER A 188 -17.31 -9.18 1.96
C SER A 188 -16.52 -8.36 0.93
N SER A 189 -16.12 -7.14 1.26
CA SER A 189 -15.38 -6.27 0.35
C SER A 189 -14.04 -6.87 -0.07
N ILE A 190 -13.31 -7.52 0.85
CA ILE A 190 -12.04 -8.17 0.53
C ILE A 190 -12.19 -9.49 -0.25
N ALA A 191 -13.36 -10.14 -0.15
CA ALA A 191 -13.64 -11.34 -0.93
C ALA A 191 -13.94 -11.00 -2.40
N ASP A 192 -14.53 -9.83 -2.65
CA ASP A 192 -14.82 -9.32 -4.00
C ASP A 192 -13.60 -8.67 -4.67
N LEU A 193 -12.57 -8.30 -3.89
CA LEU A 193 -11.29 -7.81 -4.38
C LEU A 193 -10.45 -8.95 -4.97
N ASP A 194 -10.68 -9.27 -6.25
CA ASP A 194 -9.89 -10.24 -7.02
C ASP A 194 -8.56 -9.62 -7.52
N LEU A 195 -7.70 -9.23 -6.58
CA LEU A 195 -6.31 -8.84 -6.86
C LEU A 195 -5.38 -10.05 -7.00
N GLU A 196 -5.87 -11.26 -6.71
CA GLU A 196 -5.06 -12.49 -6.66
C GLU A 196 -4.71 -13.07 -8.05
N GLN A 197 -5.45 -12.74 -9.11
CA GLN A 197 -5.28 -13.41 -10.40
C GLN A 197 -4.14 -12.89 -11.31
N SER A 198 -3.40 -11.84 -10.95
CA SER A 198 -2.26 -11.42 -11.81
C SER A 198 -0.93 -12.10 -11.47
N SER A 199 -0.78 -12.69 -10.27
CA SER A 199 0.46 -13.38 -9.91
C SER A 199 0.60 -14.75 -10.59
N SER A 200 -0.51 -15.35 -11.06
CA SER A 200 -0.47 -16.67 -11.72
C SER A 200 0.11 -16.64 -13.13
N LEU A 201 0.40 -15.47 -13.70
CA LEU A 201 1.06 -15.34 -15.01
C LEU A 201 2.59 -15.19 -14.91
N PHE A 202 3.15 -15.18 -13.70
CA PHE A 202 4.60 -15.12 -13.48
C PHE A 202 5.14 -16.31 -12.68
N ASP A 203 4.31 -17.34 -12.48
CA ASP A 203 4.67 -18.57 -11.77
C ASP A 203 4.85 -19.75 -12.75
N GLU A 204 5.86 -19.64 -13.62
CA GLU A 204 6.49 -20.83 -14.20
C GLU A 204 7.85 -21.01 -13.52
N THR A 205 7.85 -21.67 -12.36
CA THR A 205 8.79 -22.77 -12.04
C THR A 205 8.40 -23.41 -10.71
N VAL A 206 7.40 -24.29 -10.79
CA VAL A 206 7.11 -25.30 -9.78
C VAL A 206 8.25 -26.32 -9.76
N GLU A 207 8.97 -26.46 -8.64
CA GLU A 207 9.50 -27.77 -8.23
C GLU A 207 9.62 -27.90 -6.70
N ALA A 208 9.12 -29.04 -6.22
CA ALA A 208 9.25 -29.62 -4.88
C ALA A 208 8.48 -29.00 -3.71
N GLY A 209 7.17 -29.28 -3.67
CA GLY A 209 6.56 -29.89 -2.47
C GLY A 209 6.31 -29.01 -1.25
N PHE A 210 6.25 -27.69 -1.38
CA PHE A 210 5.71 -26.80 -0.35
C PHE A 210 4.43 -26.12 -0.84
N THR A 211 3.41 -26.08 0.01
CA THR A 211 2.22 -25.24 -0.16
C THR A 211 2.69 -23.79 0.06
N GLU A 212 2.99 -23.09 -1.03
CA GLU A 212 3.53 -21.73 -1.00
C GLU A 212 2.43 -20.70 -0.70
N GLY A 213 2.78 -19.73 0.16
CA GLY A 213 2.26 -18.37 0.07
C GLY A 213 0.96 -18.10 0.80
N THR A 214 1.05 -17.60 2.04
CA THR A 214 -0.04 -16.76 2.57
C THR A 214 -0.21 -15.52 1.67
N ARG A 215 -1.41 -14.94 1.59
CA ARG A 215 -1.71 -13.77 0.73
C ARG A 215 -0.69 -12.64 0.89
N VAL A 216 -0.22 -12.44 2.13
CA VAL A 216 0.79 -11.45 2.51
C VAL A 216 2.14 -11.69 1.82
N GLU A 217 2.59 -12.94 1.70
CA GLU A 217 3.87 -13.29 1.06
C GLU A 217 3.87 -12.93 -0.43
N LYS A 218 2.74 -13.14 -1.11
CA LYS A 218 2.57 -12.78 -2.53
C LYS A 218 2.64 -11.27 -2.74
N THR A 219 1.97 -10.47 -1.90
CA THR A 219 2.03 -8.99 -1.98
C THR A 219 3.45 -8.46 -1.77
N HIS A 220 4.22 -9.04 -0.84
CA HIS A 220 5.62 -8.66 -0.61
C HIS A 220 6.47 -8.87 -1.87
N ILE A 221 6.34 -10.02 -2.54
CA ILE A 221 7.08 -10.33 -3.77
C ILE A 221 6.72 -9.34 -4.89
N VAL A 222 5.46 -8.93 -5.00
CA VAL A 222 4.99 -7.95 -6.01
C VAL A 222 5.56 -6.55 -5.73
N LEU A 223 5.56 -6.12 -4.47
CA LEU A 223 6.14 -4.86 -4.01
C LEU A 223 7.66 -4.79 -4.25
N GLU A 224 8.38 -5.84 -3.90
CA GLU A 224 9.83 -5.96 -4.05
C GLU A 224 10.27 -5.99 -5.53
N ARG A 225 9.38 -6.40 -6.43
CA ARG A 225 9.61 -6.47 -7.88
C ARG A 225 9.07 -5.28 -8.66
N ASN A 226 8.54 -4.26 -7.98
CA ASN A 226 8.02 -3.05 -8.61
C ASN A 226 9.13 -2.33 -9.42
N SER A 227 8.92 -2.20 -10.74
CA SER A 227 9.91 -1.68 -11.69
C SER A 227 10.30 -0.22 -11.42
N ALA A 228 9.39 0.60 -10.87
CA ALA A 228 9.66 2.01 -10.56
C ALA A 228 10.54 2.17 -9.31
N ILE A 229 10.26 1.44 -8.23
CA ILE A 229 11.14 1.38 -7.05
C ILE A 229 12.50 0.83 -7.46
N ARG A 230 12.49 -0.21 -8.29
CA ARG A 230 13.72 -0.83 -8.79
C ARG A 230 14.58 0.13 -9.58
N LYS A 231 13.97 0.84 -10.52
CA LYS A 231 14.63 1.87 -11.29
C LYS A 231 15.17 2.98 -10.38
N ALA A 232 14.36 3.51 -9.48
CA ALA A 232 14.77 4.59 -8.56
C ALA A 232 15.93 4.16 -7.63
N PHE A 233 15.92 2.92 -7.14
CA PHE A 233 17.01 2.39 -6.32
C PHE A 233 18.31 2.27 -7.12
N PHE A 234 18.29 1.64 -8.31
CA PHE A 234 19.49 1.44 -9.12
C PHE A 234 20.01 2.73 -9.79
N ASP A 235 19.13 3.70 -10.05
CA ASP A 235 19.53 5.05 -10.51
C ASP A 235 20.31 5.78 -9.39
N ARG A 236 19.99 5.55 -8.11
CA ARG A 236 20.71 6.11 -6.95
C ARG A 236 21.92 5.28 -6.50
N ASN A 237 21.82 3.97 -6.61
CA ASN A 237 22.83 2.99 -6.19
C ASN A 237 23.21 2.08 -7.37
N PRO A 238 24.01 2.57 -8.33
CA PRO A 238 24.41 1.75 -9.47
C PRO A 238 25.29 0.58 -9.01
N THR A 239 24.73 -0.63 -9.01
CA THR A 239 25.45 -1.86 -8.66
C THR A 239 25.00 -3.03 -9.52
N THR A 240 25.92 -3.96 -9.74
CA THR A 240 25.69 -5.28 -10.36
C THR A 240 26.02 -6.42 -9.40
N THR A 241 26.46 -6.06 -8.19
CA THR A 241 26.93 -7.00 -7.17
C THR A 241 25.84 -7.21 -6.13
N CYS A 242 25.58 -8.48 -5.82
CA CYS A 242 24.67 -8.87 -4.74
C CYS A 242 25.27 -8.49 -3.38
N ASP A 243 24.55 -7.71 -2.58
CA ASP A 243 24.93 -7.32 -1.22
C ASP A 243 25.02 -8.53 -0.27
N PHE A 244 24.41 -9.66 -0.61
CA PHE A 244 24.44 -10.87 0.22
C PHE A 244 25.56 -11.86 -0.17
N CYS A 245 26.00 -11.91 -1.44
CA CYS A 245 27.07 -12.84 -1.89
C CYS A 245 28.38 -12.21 -2.29
N ASP A 246 28.34 -10.92 -2.59
CA ASP A 246 29.37 -10.24 -3.35
C ASP A 246 29.57 -10.81 -4.78
N ARG A 247 28.57 -11.53 -5.32
CA ARG A 247 28.58 -12.02 -6.72
C ARG A 247 28.21 -10.89 -7.66
N ASP A 248 29.07 -10.65 -8.65
CA ASP A 248 28.81 -9.73 -9.76
C ASP A 248 28.00 -10.42 -10.86
N THR A 249 26.73 -10.05 -10.94
CA THR A 249 25.76 -10.64 -11.87
C THR A 249 25.99 -10.23 -13.32
N ASN A 250 26.63 -9.09 -13.58
CA ASN A 250 26.96 -8.69 -14.95
C ASN A 250 28.13 -9.51 -15.50
N ASN A 251 29.07 -9.92 -14.64
CA ASN A 251 30.16 -10.81 -15.05
C ASN A 251 29.64 -12.25 -15.24
N GLU A 252 28.79 -12.73 -14.33
CA GLU A 252 28.20 -14.08 -14.41
C GLU A 252 27.20 -14.22 -15.57
N PHE A 253 26.42 -13.15 -15.86
CA PHE A 253 25.41 -13.12 -16.92
C PHE A 253 25.57 -11.88 -17.84
N PRO A 254 26.60 -11.81 -18.70
CA PRO A 254 26.88 -10.62 -19.51
C PRO A 254 25.78 -10.22 -20.52
N TRP A 255 24.82 -11.11 -20.78
CA TRP A 255 23.68 -10.90 -21.68
C TRP A 255 22.43 -10.38 -20.97
N SER A 256 22.48 -10.18 -19.64
CA SER A 256 21.36 -9.64 -18.86
C SER A 256 21.84 -8.45 -18.03
N ASP A 257 21.07 -7.35 -18.03
CA ASP A 257 21.41 -6.20 -17.19
C ASP A 257 20.94 -6.47 -15.76
N ARG A 258 21.90 -6.58 -14.82
CA ARG A 258 21.66 -6.61 -13.36
C ARG A 258 20.62 -7.65 -12.93
N VAL A 259 21.04 -8.92 -12.86
CA VAL A 259 20.23 -10.03 -12.32
C VAL A 259 20.15 -9.97 -10.79
N LEU A 260 19.57 -8.88 -10.28
CA LEU A 260 19.40 -8.59 -8.86
C LEU A 260 17.93 -8.25 -8.58
N ASP A 261 17.41 -8.73 -7.47
CA ASP A 261 16.20 -8.25 -6.83
C ASP A 261 16.53 -7.16 -5.82
N ILE A 262 15.51 -6.44 -5.38
CA ILE A 262 15.62 -5.49 -4.29
C ILE A 262 14.87 -6.05 -3.10
N HIS A 263 15.54 -6.06 -1.96
CA HIS A 263 15.04 -6.68 -0.74
C HIS A 263 14.94 -5.63 0.37
N HIS A 264 13.81 -5.63 1.07
CA HIS A 264 13.64 -4.86 2.29
C HIS A 264 14.27 -5.59 3.47
N VAL A 265 15.27 -4.96 4.09
CA VAL A 265 15.94 -5.55 5.25
C VAL A 265 14.99 -5.64 6.44
N LEU A 266 14.21 -4.59 6.69
CA LEU A 266 13.04 -4.64 7.57
C LEU A 266 11.81 -4.96 6.72
N PRO A 267 11.09 -6.06 6.92
CA PRO A 267 9.91 -6.42 6.13
C PRO A 267 8.87 -5.29 6.02
N LEU A 268 8.17 -5.23 4.89
CA LEU A 268 7.12 -4.22 4.63
C LEU A 268 5.95 -4.33 5.63
N CYS A 269 5.63 -5.54 6.09
CA CYS A 269 4.62 -5.77 7.11
C CYS A 269 5.01 -5.28 8.51
N SER A 270 6.29 -5.00 8.76
CA SER A 270 6.74 -4.49 10.05
C SER A 270 6.30 -3.04 10.19
N GLY A 271 5.24 -2.81 10.97
CA GLY A 271 4.51 -1.53 11.11
C GLY A 271 5.30 -0.34 11.67
N THR A 272 6.63 -0.38 11.66
CA THR A 272 7.55 0.64 12.17
C THR A 272 8.07 1.60 11.09
N ARG A 273 7.41 1.70 9.93
CA ARG A 273 7.87 2.55 8.82
C ARG A 273 7.26 3.94 8.84
N SER A 274 8.01 4.90 9.38
CA SER A 274 7.87 6.29 8.98
C SER A 274 9.16 7.05 9.28
N ASP A 275 10.03 7.17 8.28
CA ASP A 275 11.08 8.18 8.33
C ASP A 275 10.56 9.49 7.73
N LYS A 276 11.00 10.63 8.25
CA LYS A 276 10.41 11.96 7.97
C LYS A 276 10.48 12.39 6.49
N ASP A 277 11.33 11.73 5.70
CA ASP A 277 11.56 12.03 4.28
C ASP A 277 10.77 11.12 3.30
N GLY A 278 9.93 10.21 3.83
CA GLY A 278 9.00 9.42 3.02
C GLY A 278 9.65 8.34 2.13
N THR A 279 10.93 8.01 2.33
CA THR A 279 11.62 7.03 1.48
C THR A 279 11.72 5.64 2.08
N VAL A 280 11.02 4.73 1.41
CA VAL A 280 11.11 3.26 1.39
C VAL A 280 12.45 2.77 0.79
N LEU A 281 13.41 3.65 0.49
CA LEU A 281 14.67 3.29 -0.19
C LEU A 281 15.86 3.05 0.75
N GLY A 282 15.82 3.59 1.98
CA GLY A 282 16.95 3.53 2.91
C GLY A 282 17.16 2.14 3.54
N ASP A 283 16.12 1.32 3.56
CA ASP A 283 16.13 -0.05 4.09
C ASP A 283 16.29 -1.12 3.01
N LEU A 284 16.56 -0.71 1.77
CA LEU A 284 16.69 -1.59 0.61
C LEU A 284 18.14 -2.01 0.37
N VAL A 285 18.29 -3.26 -0.06
CA VAL A 285 19.54 -3.85 -0.53
C VAL A 285 19.32 -4.58 -1.86
N ALA A 286 20.33 -4.57 -2.73
CA ALA A 286 20.27 -5.34 -3.98
C ALA A 286 20.85 -6.74 -3.77
N VAL A 287 20.04 -7.78 -3.98
CA VAL A 287 20.42 -9.17 -3.73
C VAL A 287 20.08 -10.05 -4.93
N CYS A 288 20.83 -11.12 -5.19
CA CYS A 288 20.46 -12.04 -6.28
C CYS A 288 19.22 -12.86 -5.90
N PRO A 289 18.45 -13.36 -6.88
CA PRO A 289 17.19 -14.09 -6.63
C PRO A 289 17.34 -15.27 -5.64
N THR A 290 18.47 -15.96 -5.67
CA THR A 290 18.75 -17.07 -4.76
C THR A 290 18.95 -16.59 -3.32
N CYS A 291 19.71 -15.52 -3.12
CA CYS A 291 19.96 -14.98 -1.78
C CYS A 291 18.72 -14.31 -1.21
N HIS A 292 17.94 -13.68 -2.08
CA HIS A 292 16.66 -13.10 -1.71
C HIS A 292 15.72 -14.13 -1.08
N ARG A 293 15.55 -15.29 -1.73
CA ARG A 293 14.76 -16.39 -1.19
C ARG A 293 15.36 -16.97 0.09
N ALA A 294 16.69 -17.06 0.17
CA ALA A 294 17.39 -17.62 1.32
C ALA A 294 17.21 -16.75 2.57
N VAL A 295 17.30 -15.41 2.45
CA VAL A 295 17.16 -14.50 3.59
C VAL A 295 15.74 -14.50 4.15
N HIS A 296 14.70 -14.53 3.31
CA HIS A 296 13.31 -14.68 3.76
C HIS A 296 13.08 -15.98 4.54
N ARG A 297 13.68 -17.09 4.09
CA ARG A 297 13.66 -18.36 4.84
C ARG A 297 14.38 -18.26 6.18
N PHE A 298 15.52 -17.58 6.21
CA PHE A 298 16.29 -17.35 7.43
C PHE A 298 15.46 -16.53 8.44
N TYR A 299 14.84 -15.43 8.03
CA TYR A 299 13.98 -14.60 8.87
C TYR A 299 12.86 -15.42 9.51
N THR A 300 12.15 -16.22 8.71
CA THR A 300 11.07 -17.08 9.21
C THR A 300 11.55 -18.05 10.28
N GLN A 301 12.71 -18.69 10.07
CA GLN A 301 13.29 -19.62 11.03
C GLN A 301 13.77 -18.90 12.30
N TRP A 302 14.40 -17.73 12.15
CA TRP A 302 14.92 -16.93 13.24
C TRP A 302 13.79 -16.42 14.14
N LEU A 303 12.73 -15.83 13.56
CA LEU A 303 11.56 -15.34 14.30
C LEU A 303 10.87 -16.46 15.06
N LYS A 304 10.66 -17.62 14.40
CA LYS A 304 10.10 -18.81 15.03
C LYS A 304 10.96 -19.32 16.19
N ALA A 305 12.28 -19.37 16.02
CA ALA A 305 13.21 -19.81 17.07
C ALA A 305 13.22 -18.86 18.28
N LYS A 306 13.02 -17.56 18.05
CA LYS A 306 12.89 -16.55 19.11
C LYS A 306 11.49 -16.42 19.69
N GLY A 307 10.51 -17.16 19.16
CA GLY A 307 9.10 -17.04 19.55
C GLY A 307 8.51 -15.65 19.26
N LYS A 308 9.09 -14.93 18.29
CA LYS A 308 8.66 -13.60 17.86
C LYS A 308 7.75 -13.72 16.64
N LYS A 309 6.76 -12.82 16.57
CA LYS A 309 5.93 -12.67 15.37
C LYS A 309 6.58 -11.77 14.31
N ASP A 310 7.38 -10.80 14.75
CA ASP A 310 8.00 -9.79 13.89
C ASP A 310 9.26 -9.21 14.56
N PHE A 311 10.05 -8.45 13.80
CA PHE A 311 11.17 -7.66 14.29
C PHE A 311 10.70 -6.51 15.18
N ALA A 312 11.51 -6.16 16.18
CA ALA A 312 11.22 -5.06 17.09
C ALA A 312 11.37 -3.68 16.41
N ASP A 313 12.39 -3.54 15.57
CA ASP A 313 12.74 -2.31 14.86
C ASP A 313 13.68 -2.61 13.66
N ALA A 314 14.07 -1.56 12.95
CA ALA A 314 14.98 -1.65 11.80
C ALA A 314 16.40 -2.10 12.18
N GLU A 315 16.85 -1.84 13.42
CA GLU A 315 18.17 -2.23 13.88
C GLU A 315 18.25 -3.74 14.12
N GLU A 316 17.21 -4.33 14.72
CA GLU A 316 17.10 -5.78 14.86
C GLU A 316 17.04 -6.46 13.49
N ALA A 317 16.21 -5.96 12.58
CA ALA A 317 16.11 -6.52 11.23
C ALA A 317 17.46 -6.47 10.49
N ARG A 318 18.20 -5.36 10.60
CA ARG A 318 19.55 -5.23 10.05
C ARG A 318 20.54 -6.22 10.67
N ALA A 319 20.53 -6.35 11.99
CA ALA A 319 21.42 -7.28 12.68
C ALA A 319 21.17 -8.74 12.26
N VAL A 320 19.91 -9.13 12.09
CA VAL A 320 19.53 -10.49 11.64
C VAL A 320 19.87 -10.71 10.16
N TYR A 321 19.72 -9.69 9.32
CA TYR A 321 20.21 -9.72 7.93
C TYR A 321 21.72 -9.97 7.87
N ASP A 322 22.49 -9.21 8.65
CA ASP A 322 23.95 -9.32 8.69
C ASP A 322 24.39 -10.67 9.28
N GLU A 323 23.67 -11.20 10.28
CA GLU A 323 23.87 -12.57 10.80
C GLU A 323 23.73 -13.60 9.68
N ALA A 324 22.65 -13.54 8.90
CA ALA A 324 22.40 -14.45 7.79
C ALA A 324 23.47 -14.34 6.69
N ARG A 325 23.88 -13.11 6.36
CA ARG A 325 24.94 -12.82 5.39
C ARG A 325 26.27 -13.41 5.83
N ASN A 326 26.66 -13.18 7.08
CA ASN A 326 27.91 -13.68 7.65
C ASN A 326 27.95 -15.20 7.68
N LEU A 327 26.87 -15.85 8.16
CA LEU A 327 26.77 -17.32 8.18
C LEU A 327 27.03 -17.93 6.81
N ARG A 328 26.53 -17.32 5.75
CA ARG A 328 26.73 -17.79 4.39
C ARG A 328 28.16 -17.55 3.88
N ASN A 329 28.77 -16.42 4.21
CA ASN A 329 30.13 -16.08 3.78
C ASN A 329 31.23 -16.81 4.57
N ASP A 330 30.90 -17.30 5.77
CA ASP A 330 31.78 -18.13 6.60
C ASP A 330 31.76 -19.63 6.21
N THR A 331 30.95 -20.01 5.20
CA THR A 331 30.83 -21.39 4.69
C THR A 331 31.55 -21.57 3.35
#